data_AF-A0A969VYU1-F1
#
_entry.id   AF-A0A969VYU1-F1
#
_cell.length_a   1.000
_cell.length_b   1.000
_cell.length_c   1.000
_cell.angle_alpha   90.00
_cell.angle_beta   90.00
_cell.angle_gamma   90.00
#
_symmetry.space_group_name_H-M   'P 1'
#
loop_
_entity.id
_entity.type
_entity.pdbx_description
1 polymer ?
#
loop_
_entity_poly.entity_id
_entity_poly.type
_entity_poly.pdbx_seq_one_letter_code
_entity_poly.pdbx_strand_id
1 'polypeptide(L)'
;MPGIDFQQLRDEITMEEVLEQLGFQPRSRTGNQLHGPCPVHGSSSARSRSLSVNLDTARYYCHKCHSHGNQLELWAAVSRLPLYEAARDLCHVLGRDIPWIERW
;
A
#
# COMPACT_ATOMS: atom_id res chain seq x y z
N MET A 1 -11.57 -19.59 8.46
CA MET A 1 -10.21 -19.03 8.30
C MET A 1 -9.85 -18.29 9.58
N PRO A 2 -8.64 -18.44 10.13
CA PRO A 2 -8.19 -17.61 11.25
C PRO A 2 -8.21 -16.13 10.85
N GLY A 3 -8.57 -15.26 11.80
CA GLY A 3 -8.53 -13.82 11.58
C GLY A 3 -7.08 -13.31 11.54
N ILE A 4 -6.82 -12.32 10.70
CA ILE A 4 -5.54 -11.60 10.65
C ILE A 4 -5.65 -10.36 11.54
N ASP A 5 -4.64 -10.09 12.36
CA ASP A 5 -4.53 -8.83 13.08
C ASP A 5 -4.07 -7.72 12.12
N PHE A 6 -5.05 -7.06 11.49
CA PHE A 6 -4.77 -5.95 10.59
C PHE A 6 -4.26 -4.71 11.31
N GLN A 7 -4.46 -4.57 12.62
CA GLN A 7 -3.89 -3.45 13.36
C GLN A 7 -2.39 -3.65 13.49
N GLN A 8 -1.97 -4.82 13.95
CA GLN A 8 -0.55 -5.17 14.02
C GLN A 8 0.15 -5.02 12.67
N LEU A 9 -0.45 -5.54 11.58
CA LEU A 9 0.13 -5.35 10.24
C LEU A 9 0.27 -3.89 9.82
N ARG A 10 -0.68 -3.02 10.21
CA ARG A 10 -0.59 -1.58 9.89
C ARG A 10 0.49 -0.87 10.69
N ASP A 11 0.81 -1.36 11.87
CA ASP A 11 1.86 -0.79 12.72
C ASP A 11 3.25 -1.31 12.30
N GLU A 12 3.33 -2.55 11.80
CA GLU A 12 4.60 -3.17 11.43
C GLU A 12 5.03 -2.91 9.97
N ILE A 13 4.10 -2.89 9.02
CA ILE A 13 4.42 -2.70 7.60
C ILE A 13 4.26 -1.22 7.25
N THR A 14 5.34 -0.58 6.81
CA THR A 14 5.32 0.84 6.46
C THR A 14 4.76 1.08 5.06
N MET A 15 4.31 2.32 4.78
CA MET A 15 3.92 2.71 3.43
C MET A 15 5.12 2.67 2.48
N GLU A 16 6.30 3.04 2.94
CA GLU A 16 7.55 2.99 2.17
C GLU A 16 7.87 1.59 1.67
N GLU A 17 7.78 0.56 2.52
CA GLU A 17 8.01 -0.83 2.12
C GLU A 17 7.05 -1.28 1.03
N VAL A 18 5.76 -0.93 1.15
CA VAL A 18 4.77 -1.23 0.12
C VAL A 18 5.11 -0.52 -1.18
N LEU A 19 5.48 0.76 -1.14
CA LEU A 19 5.88 1.50 -2.34
C LEU A 19 7.13 0.92 -2.99
N GLU A 20 8.10 0.46 -2.21
CA GLU A 20 9.31 -0.20 -2.70
C GLU A 20 8.98 -1.52 -3.42
N GLN A 21 8.16 -2.38 -2.82
CA GLN A 21 7.71 -3.62 -3.45
C GLN A 21 6.91 -3.38 -4.75
N LEU A 22 6.17 -2.28 -4.81
CA LEU A 22 5.45 -1.86 -6.01
C LEU A 22 6.35 -1.22 -7.08
N GLY A 23 7.65 -1.03 -6.80
CA GLY A 23 8.57 -0.32 -7.69
C GLY A 23 8.16 1.14 -7.94
N PHE A 24 7.44 1.76 -7.00
CA PHE A 24 6.93 3.10 -7.16
C PHE A 24 8.06 4.14 -7.13
N GLN A 25 8.18 4.89 -8.23
CA GLN A 25 9.15 5.97 -8.36
C GLN A 25 8.47 7.33 -8.21
N PRO A 26 8.60 8.02 -7.07
CA PRO A 26 8.01 9.34 -6.91
C PRO A 26 8.65 10.33 -7.88
N ARG A 27 7.82 11.16 -8.50
CA ARG A 27 8.24 12.26 -9.38
C ARG A 27 8.56 13.53 -8.63
N SER A 28 7.99 13.69 -7.45
CA SER A 28 8.28 14.80 -6.54
C SER A 28 8.10 14.36 -5.11
N ARG A 29 8.94 14.89 -4.23
CA ARG A 29 8.86 14.73 -2.79
C ARG A 29 8.95 16.10 -2.11
N THR A 30 8.05 16.36 -1.18
CA THR A 30 8.09 17.54 -0.31
C THR A 30 7.87 17.06 1.12
N GLY A 31 8.94 17.03 1.93
CA GLY A 31 8.91 16.35 3.23
C GLY A 31 8.51 14.89 3.06
N ASN A 32 7.41 14.50 3.72
CA ASN A 32 6.83 13.15 3.67
C ASN A 32 5.64 13.03 2.71
N GLN A 33 5.41 14.05 1.89
CA GLN A 33 4.45 13.99 0.79
C GLN A 33 5.16 13.58 -0.51
N LEU A 34 4.70 12.49 -1.11
CA LEU A 34 5.15 11.98 -2.41
C LEU A 34 4.06 12.17 -3.46
N HIS A 35 4.47 12.41 -4.71
CA HIS A 35 3.58 12.31 -5.85
C HIS A 35 4.21 11.54 -7.01
N GLY A 36 3.40 10.79 -7.75
CA GLY A 36 3.86 10.00 -8.89
C GLY A 36 2.76 9.34 -9.72
N PRO A 37 3.14 8.48 -10.67
CA PRO A 37 2.21 7.68 -11.46
C PRO A 37 1.49 6.67 -10.57
N CYS A 38 0.17 6.56 -10.71
CA CYS A 38 -0.61 5.64 -9.91
C CYS A 38 -0.46 4.19 -10.43
N PRO A 39 -0.04 3.23 -9.58
CA PRO A 39 0.09 1.83 -9.97
C PRO A 39 -1.29 1.16 -10.15
N VAL A 40 -2.32 1.58 -9.42
CA VAL A 40 -3.66 0.94 -9.43
C VAL A 40 -4.31 1.00 -10.82
N HIS A 41 -4.34 2.17 -11.47
CA HIS A 41 -4.87 2.29 -12.83
C HIS A 41 -3.80 2.14 -13.92
N GLY A 42 -2.55 1.83 -13.54
CA GLY A 42 -1.43 1.71 -14.47
C GLY A 42 -1.20 2.98 -15.29
N SER A 43 -0.92 4.11 -14.62
CA SER A 43 -0.72 5.39 -15.32
C SER A 43 0.36 5.27 -16.41
N SER A 44 -0.02 5.47 -17.68
CA SER A 44 0.88 5.32 -18.83
C SER A 44 1.93 6.42 -18.97
N SER A 45 1.70 7.56 -18.33
CA SER A 45 2.66 8.67 -18.31
C SER A 45 3.55 8.57 -17.08
N ALA A 46 4.84 8.30 -17.32
CA ALA A 46 5.87 8.36 -16.27
C ALA A 46 6.00 9.74 -15.61
N ARG A 47 5.46 10.81 -16.24
CA ARG A 47 5.41 12.17 -15.66
C ARG A 47 4.16 12.44 -14.82
N SER A 48 3.24 11.50 -14.73
CA SER A 48 1.99 11.65 -13.96
C SER A 48 2.28 11.92 -12.49
N ARG A 49 1.48 12.80 -11.89
CA ARG A 49 1.43 13.09 -10.44
C ARG A 49 0.05 12.77 -9.87
N SER A 50 -0.64 11.81 -10.49
CA SER A 50 -2.01 11.46 -10.13
C SER A 50 -2.12 10.80 -8.75
N LEU A 51 -1.08 10.11 -8.29
CA LEU A 51 -1.02 9.50 -6.96
C LEU A 51 -0.35 10.48 -6.01
N SER A 52 -0.98 10.70 -4.86
CA SER A 52 -0.45 11.42 -3.70
C SER A 52 -0.31 10.42 -2.56
N VAL A 53 0.85 10.38 -1.92
CA VAL A 53 1.13 9.49 -0.77
C VAL A 53 1.73 10.32 0.36
N ASN A 54 1.22 10.15 1.57
CA ASN A 54 1.71 10.81 2.77
C ASN A 54 2.28 9.75 3.72
N LEU A 55 3.59 9.81 3.97
CA LEU A 55 4.29 8.81 4.77
C LEU A 55 4.02 8.97 6.28
N ASP A 56 3.77 10.19 6.78
CA ASP A 56 3.47 10.43 8.20
C ASP A 56 2.16 9.78 8.65
N THR A 57 1.16 9.84 7.77
CA THR A 57 -0.18 9.28 8.02
C THR A 57 -0.38 7.89 7.42
N ALA A 58 0.62 7.39 6.67
CA ALA A 58 0.53 6.16 5.88
C ALA A 58 -0.73 6.10 4.98
N ARG A 59 -1.12 7.22 4.38
CA ARG A 59 -2.30 7.32 3.50
C ARG A 59 -1.92 7.65 2.06
N TYR A 60 -2.71 7.13 1.12
CA TYR A 60 -2.63 7.50 -0.28
C TYR A 60 -3.99 7.93 -0.84
N TYR A 61 -3.95 8.72 -1.90
CA TYR A 61 -5.10 9.08 -2.72
C TYR A 61 -4.69 9.27 -4.17
N CYS A 62 -5.43 8.69 -5.12
CA CYS A 62 -5.26 8.97 -6.54
C CYS A 62 -6.32 9.93 -7.06
N HIS A 63 -5.90 11.10 -7.54
CA HIS A 63 -6.77 12.15 -8.11
C HIS A 63 -7.38 11.80 -9.47
N LYS A 64 -7.11 10.61 -10.03
CA LYS A 64 -7.65 10.17 -11.32
C LYS A 64 -8.62 8.99 -11.19
N CYS A 65 -8.20 7.91 -10.53
CA CYS A 65 -9.06 6.73 -10.34
C CYS A 65 -9.75 6.69 -8.98
N HIS A 66 -9.49 7.68 -8.12
CA HIS A 66 -10.07 7.83 -6.79
C HIS A 66 -9.77 6.67 -5.81
N SER A 67 -8.87 5.75 -6.17
CA SER A 67 -8.32 4.76 -5.24
C SER A 67 -7.62 5.47 -4.09
N HIS A 68 -7.90 5.03 -2.86
CA HIS A 68 -7.39 5.65 -1.65
C HIS A 68 -7.37 4.63 -0.52
N GLY A 69 -6.61 4.91 0.53
CA GLY A 69 -6.50 4.00 1.66
C GLY A 69 -5.16 4.08 2.37
N ASN A 70 -4.89 3.06 3.17
CA ASN A 70 -3.61 2.80 3.83
C ASN A 70 -2.70 1.92 2.94
N GLN A 71 -1.55 1.52 3.46
CA GLN A 71 -0.55 0.71 2.77
C GLN A 71 -1.05 -0.70 2.38
N LEU A 72 -1.85 -1.36 3.22
CA LEU A 72 -2.44 -2.67 2.91
C LEU A 72 -3.53 -2.55 1.83
N GLU A 73 -4.35 -1.50 1.92
CA GLU A 73 -5.37 -1.19 0.92
C GLU A 73 -4.76 -0.81 -0.43
N LEU A 74 -3.58 -0.16 -0.44
CA LEU A 74 -2.83 0.11 -1.67
C LEU A 74 -2.37 -1.19 -2.33
N TRP A 75 -1.75 -2.10 -1.56
CA TRP A 75 -1.33 -3.39 -2.07
C TRP A 75 -2.51 -4.19 -2.62
N ALA A 76 -3.61 -4.28 -1.87
CA ALA A 76 -4.84 -4.94 -2.31
C ALA A 76 -5.38 -4.36 -3.63
N ALA A 77 -5.40 -3.04 -3.77
CA ALA A 77 -5.87 -2.37 -4.97
C ALA A 77 -4.98 -2.65 -6.19
N VAL A 78 -3.65 -2.71 -6.03
CA VAL A 78 -2.71 -3.00 -7.13
C VAL A 78 -2.74 -4.48 -7.51
N SER A 79 -2.67 -5.38 -6.52
CA SER A 79 -2.68 -6.83 -6.73
C SER A 79 -4.06 -7.38 -7.12
N ARG A 80 -5.11 -6.55 -7.02
CA ARG A 80 -6.52 -6.90 -7.29
C ARG A 80 -7.00 -8.09 -6.45
N LEU A 81 -6.54 -8.13 -5.21
CA LEU A 81 -6.90 -9.15 -4.24
C LEU A 81 -7.86 -8.57 -3.18
N PRO A 82 -8.80 -9.36 -2.65
CA PRO A 82 -9.50 -9.01 -1.42
C PRO A 82 -8.49 -8.73 -0.30
N LEU A 83 -8.80 -7.79 0.61
CA LEU A 83 -7.86 -7.31 1.63
C LEU A 83 -7.22 -8.44 2.46
N TYR A 84 -7.98 -9.49 2.79
CA TYR A 84 -7.46 -10.65 3.51
C TYR A 84 -6.37 -11.41 2.73
N GLU A 85 -6.60 -11.65 1.44
CA GLU A 85 -5.62 -12.32 0.57
C GLU A 85 -4.43 -11.43 0.30
N ALA A 86 -4.67 -10.13 0.08
CA ALA A 86 -3.64 -9.12 -0.11
C ALA A 86 -2.69 -9.01 1.09
N ALA A 87 -3.21 -9.06 2.31
CA ALA A 87 -2.38 -9.02 3.52
C ALA A 87 -1.47 -10.25 3.63
N ARG A 88 -1.99 -11.45 3.34
CA ARG A 88 -1.18 -12.68 3.32
C ARG A 88 -0.11 -12.65 2.24
N ASP A 89 -0.50 -12.21 1.05
CA ASP A 89 0.39 -12.05 -0.09
C ASP A 89 1.52 -11.05 0.23
N LEU A 90 1.20 -9.90 0.82
CA LEU A 90 2.19 -8.91 1.23
C LEU A 90 3.13 -9.43 2.32
N CYS A 91 2.63 -10.13 3.34
CA CYS A 91 3.48 -10.79 4.34
C CYS A 91 4.47 -11.76 3.67
N HIS A 92 4.00 -12.56 2.70
CA HIS A 92 4.86 -13.49 1.96
C HIS A 92 5.94 -12.76 1.15
N VAL A 93 5.56 -11.72 0.40
CA VAL A 93 6.49 -10.89 -0.39
C VAL A 93 7.55 -10.22 0.48
N LEU A 94 7.16 -9.76 1.68
CA LEU A 94 8.07 -9.15 2.65
C LEU A 94 8.85 -10.16 3.52
N GLY A 95 8.58 -11.47 3.38
CA GLY A 95 9.21 -12.51 4.20
C GLY A 95 8.84 -12.44 5.69
N ARG A 96 7.62 -11.99 6.01
CA ARG A 96 7.11 -11.83 7.38
C ARG A 96 6.06 -12.89 7.71
N ASP A 97 5.97 -13.24 8.99
CA ASP A 97 4.89 -14.07 9.50
C ASP A 97 3.55 -13.33 9.44
N ILE A 98 2.46 -14.08 9.29
CA ILE A 98 1.10 -13.53 9.32
C ILE A 98 0.65 -13.47 10.79
N PRO A 99 0.33 -12.28 11.34
CA PRO A 99 -0.15 -12.18 12.72
C PRO A 99 -1.60 -12.67 12.78
N TRP A 100 -1.79 -13.86 13.30
CA TRP A 100 -3.11 -14.44 13.52
C TRP A 100 -3.70 -13.90 14.81
N ILE A 101 -5.00 -13.62 14.80
CA ILE A 101 -5.74 -13.32 16.04
C ILE A 101 -5.84 -14.62 16.84
N GLU A 102 -5.00 -14.76 17.86
CA GLU A 102 -5.14 -15.81 18.86
C GLU A 102 -6.38 -15.49 19.71
N ARG A 103 -7.47 -16.22 19.46
CA ARG A 103 -8.64 -16.15 20.33
C ARG A 103 -8.28 -16.84 21.65
N TRP A 104 -8.35 -16.08 22.74
CA TRP A 104 -8.40 -16.62 24.10
C TRP A 104 -9.83 -17.07 24.40
#